data_AF-X0ZTR6-F1
#
_entry.id   AF-X0ZTR6-F1
#
_cell.length_a   1.000
_cell.length_b   1.000
_cell.length_c   1.000
_cell.angle_alpha   90.00
_cell.angle_beta   90.00
_cell.angle_gamma   90.00
#
_symmetry.space_group_name_H-M   'P 1'
#
loop_
_entity.id
_entity.type
_entity.pdbx_description
1 polymer ?
#
loop_
_entity_poly.entity_id
_entity_poly.type
_entity_poly.pdbx_seq_one_letter_code
_entity_poly.pdbx_strand_id
1 'polypeptide(L)' 'MYNQKEGRWEDRIFDRLDLPKDIFPDIIKPGEKIDNISNKVCSELEIETMPVIAPAA' A
#
# COMPACT_ATOMS: atom_id res chain seq x y z
N MET A 1 -12.89 3.26 -7.11
CA MET A 1 -11.95 2.25 -7.62
C MET A 1 -11.82 1.07 -6.68
N TYR A 2 -11.74 1.26 -5.35
CA TYR A 2 -11.76 0.16 -4.39
C TYR A 2 -13.18 -0.35 -4.11
N ASN A 3 -13.38 -1.67 -4.13
CA ASN A 3 -14.63 -2.30 -3.74
C ASN A 3 -14.58 -2.66 -2.25
N GLN A 4 -15.34 -1.92 -1.44
CA GLN A 4 -15.36 -2.08 0.02
C GLN A 4 -16.04 -3.37 0.50
N LYS A 5 -16.92 -3.97 -0.30
CA LYS A 5 -17.58 -5.23 0.05
C LYS A 5 -16.67 -6.43 -0.15
N GLU A 6 -15.95 -6.42 -1.28
CA GLU A 6 -15.08 -7.51 -1.71
C GLU A 6 -13.64 -7.35 -1.21
N GLY A 7 -13.26 -6.16 -0.75
CA GLY A 7 -11.91 -5.86 -0.26
C GLY A 7 -10.85 -5.87 -1.36
N ARG A 8 -11.22 -5.58 -2.62
CA ARG A 8 -10.34 -5.63 -3.79
C ARG A 8 -10.57 -4.46 -4.74
N TRP A 9 -9.67 -4.25 -5.70
CA TRP A 9 -9.88 -3.28 -6.78
C TRP A 9 -11.12 -3.67 -7.63
N GLU A 10 -11.96 -2.71 -7.97
CA GLU A 10 -13.21 -2.92 -8.71
C GLU A 10 -12.94 -3.04 -10.21
N ASP A 11 -13.00 -4.27 -10.72
CA ASP A 11 -12.70 -4.58 -12.12
C ASP A 11 -13.48 -3.70 -13.10
N ARG A 12 -14.78 -3.50 -12.88
CA ARG A 12 -15.64 -2.75 -13.80
C ARG A 12 -15.21 -1.29 -13.98
N ILE A 13 -14.62 -0.68 -12.96
CA ILE A 13 -14.17 0.71 -13.03
C ILE A 13 -12.89 0.80 -13.84
N PHE A 14 -11.94 -0.10 -13.58
CA PHE A 14 -10.67 -0.17 -14.29
C PHE A 14 -10.87 -0.47 -15.77
N ASP A 15 -11.71 -1.47 -16.09
CA ASP A 15 -11.98 -1.87 -17.47
C ASP A 15 -12.69 -0.74 -18.26
N ARG A 16 -13.54 0.06 -17.60
CA ARG A 16 -14.21 1.22 -18.24
C ARG A 16 -13.31 2.42 -18.48
N LEU A 17 -12.28 2.58 -17.66
CA LEU A 17 -11.33 3.69 -17.75
C LEU A 17 -10.09 3.31 -18.57
N ASP A 18 -10.02 2.07 -19.06
CA ASP A 18 -8.86 1.49 -19.74
C ASP A 18 -7.56 1.68 -18.91
N LEU A 19 -7.69 1.48 -17.59
CA LEU A 19 -6.58 1.66 -16.65
C LEU A 19 -5.89 0.31 -16.39
N PRO A 20 -4.55 0.23 -16.50
CA PRO A 20 -3.80 -0.93 -16.07
C PRO A 20 -3.97 -1.11 -14.56
N LYS A 21 -4.27 -2.34 -14.11
CA LYS A 21 -4.47 -2.66 -12.68
C LYS A 21 -3.14 -2.83 -11.95
N ASP A 22 -2.11 -3.26 -12.68
CA ASP A 22 -0.77 -3.57 -12.21
C ASP A 22 0.06 -2.35 -11.80
N ILE A 23 -0.34 -1.14 -12.20
CA ILE A 23 0.29 0.10 -11.71
C ILE A 23 -0.22 0.51 -10.33
N PHE A 24 -1.29 -0.10 -9.84
CA PHE A 24 -1.84 0.18 -8.53
C PHE A 24 -1.21 -0.75 -7.49
N PRO A 25 -0.97 -0.25 -6.27
CA PRO A 25 -0.37 -1.06 -5.23
C PRO A 25 -1.31 -2.18 -4.78
N ASP A 26 -0.70 -3.22 -4.20
CA ASP A 26 -1.43 -4.22 -3.44
C ASP A 26 -2.22 -3.57 -2.31
N ILE A 27 -3.37 -4.16 -2.00
CA ILE A 27 -4.24 -3.68 -0.93
C ILE A 27 -3.72 -4.22 0.40
N ILE A 28 -3.24 -3.30 1.23
CA ILE A 28 -2.79 -3.55 2.60
C ILE A 28 -3.84 -3.05 3.60
N LYS A 29 -4.05 -3.80 4.70
CA LYS A 29 -5.05 -3.41 5.71
C LYS A 29 -4.45 -2.50 6.77
N PRO A 30 -5.24 -1.59 7.37
CA PRO A 30 -4.78 -0.79 8.51
C PRO A 30 -4.23 -1.66 9.64
N GLY A 31 -3.09 -1.26 10.19
CA GLY A 31 -2.40 -2.00 11.25
C GLY A 31 -1.53 -3.16 10.77
N GLU A 32 -1.56 -3.48 9.47
CA GLU A 32 -0.67 -4.49 8.88
C GLU A 32 0.77 -3.98 8.82
N LYS A 33 1.73 -4.86 9.14
CA LYS A 33 3.15 -4.56 8.94
C LYS A 33 3.48 -4.69 7.45
N ILE A 34 3.93 -3.59 6.83
CA ILE A 34 4.36 -3.56 5.44
C ILE A 34 5.77 -4.16 5.34
N ASP A 35 6.75 -3.51 5.98
CA ASP A 35 8.14 -3.98 6.09
C ASP A 35 8.86 -3.17 7.18
N ASN A 36 10.19 -3.12 7.19
CA ASN A 36 11.00 -2.20 7.97
C ASN A 36 11.41 -0.96 7.15
N ILE A 37 11.73 0.15 7.83
CA ILE A 37 12.28 1.34 7.17
C ILE A 37 13.60 0.97 6.48
N SER A 38 13.76 1.46 5.24
CA SER A 38 14.98 1.20 4.46
C SER A 38 16.24 1.69 5.17
N ASN A 39 17.34 0.97 5.00
CA ASN A 39 18.64 1.34 5.60
C ASN A 39 19.10 2.73 5.20
N LYS A 40 18.84 3.14 3.95
CA LYS A 40 19.18 4.49 3.46
C LYS A 40 18.51 5.57 4.31
N VAL A 41 17.20 5.45 4.53
CA VAL A 41 16.44 6.40 5.36
C VAL A 41 16.90 6.35 6.82
N CYS A 42 17.22 5.16 7.34
CA CYS A 42 17.75 5.02 8.70
C CYS A 42 19.07 5.76 8.87
N SER A 43 19.99 5.64 7.90
CA SER A 43 21.27 6.35 7.91
C SER A 43 21.13 7.86 7.75
N GLU A 44 20.23 8.33 6.88
CA GLU A 44 19.98 9.77 6.67
C GLU A 44 19.40 10.46 7.90
N LEU A 45 18.55 9.75 8.67
CA LEU A 45 17.86 10.31 9.83
C LEU A 45 18.52 9.96 11.17
N GLU A 46 19.63 9.21 11.15
CA GLU A 46 20.32 8.71 12.36
C GLU A 46 19.39 7.96 13.32
N ILE A 47 18.50 7.13 12.77
CA ILE A 47 17.53 6.31 13.52
C ILE A 47 17.79 4.81 13.38
N GLU A 48 17.31 4.04 14.36
CA GLU A 48 17.27 2.59 14.26
C GLU A 48 16.19 2.13 13.27
N THR A 49 16.40 0.95 12.67
CA THR A 49 15.39 0.33 11.81
C THR A 49 14.15 -0.04 12.63
N MET A 50 12.97 0.33 12.13
CA MET A 50 11.70 0.12 12.80
C MET A 50 10.64 -0.38 11.81
N PRO A 51 9.61 -1.12 12.26
CA PRO A 51 8.56 -1.60 11.39
C PRO A 51 7.70 -0.45 10.85
N VAL A 52 7.43 -0.47 9.55
CA VAL A 52 6.45 0.36 8.85
C VAL A 52 5.10 -0.32 8.93
N ILE A 53 4.14 0.36 9.55
CA ILE A 53 2.77 -0.13 9.72
C ILE A 53 1.85 0.67 8.81
N ALA A 54 0.93 -0.02 8.13
CA ALA A 54 -0.10 0.59 7.31
C ALA A 54 -0.99 1.49 8.20
N PRO A 55 -1.05 2.81 7.93
CA PRO A 55 -1.89 3.70 8.72
C PRO A 55 -3.38 3.43 8.41
N ALA A 56 -4.24 3.77 9.36
CA ALA A 56 -5.66 3.91 9.07
C ALA A 56 -5.90 5.19 8.27
N ALA A 57 -6.79 5.15 7.30
CA ALA A 57 -7.22 6.27 6.47
C ALA A 57 -8.75 6.41 6.51
#